data_AF-A0A9X0C9Y5-F1
#
_entry.id   AF-A0A9X0C9Y5-F1
#
_cell.length_a   1.000
_cell.length_b   1.000
_cell.length_c   1.000
_cell.angle_alpha   90.00
_cell.angle_beta   90.00
_cell.angle_gamma   90.00
#
_symmetry.space_group_name_H-M   'P 1'
#
loop_
_entity.id
_entity.type
_entity.pdbx_description
1 polymer ?
#
loop_
_entity_poly.entity_id
_entity_poly.type
_entity_poly.pdbx_seq_one_letter_code
_entity_poly.pdbx_strand_id
1 'polypeptide(L)'
;MSWKQDVRQQEKLVELLHLYDMDVAKINTIKTVASQVTVHNEIRGWNCQDYVLDLLEALEKEAIVNSKDASYKKQKNLLHEKQEGLA
;
A
#
# COMPACT_ATOMS: atom_id res chain seq x y z
N MET A 1 6.92 -15.94 21.17
CA MET A 1 6.22 -15.86 19.86
C MET A 1 6.90 -14.76 19.06
N SER A 2 7.85 -15.11 18.19
CA SER A 2 8.66 -14.13 17.44
C SER A 2 8.17 -14.09 16.00
N TRP A 3 7.41 -13.07 15.64
CA TRP A 3 7.07 -12.78 14.25
C TRP A 3 7.55 -11.38 13.96
N LYS A 4 8.67 -11.29 13.24
CA LYS A 4 9.09 -10.19 12.36
C LYS A 4 10.48 -10.52 11.82
N GLN A 5 10.57 -11.59 11.02
CA GLN A 5 11.69 -11.66 10.07
C GLN A 5 11.43 -10.58 9.03
N ASP A 6 12.43 -9.73 8.85
CA ASP A 6 12.43 -8.72 7.80
C ASP A 6 12.21 -9.41 6.45
N VAL A 7 11.10 -9.07 5.77
CA VAL A 7 10.72 -9.69 4.48
C VAL A 7 11.82 -9.52 3.43
N ARG A 8 12.65 -8.48 3.56
CA ARG A 8 13.82 -8.21 2.71
C ARG A 8 14.91 -9.29 2.82
N GLN A 9 14.86 -10.12 3.86
CA GLN A 9 15.82 -11.19 4.13
C GLN A 9 15.27 -12.58 3.75
N GLN A 10 14.09 -12.64 3.12
CA GLN A 10 13.49 -13.93 2.75
C GLN A 10 14.01 -14.40 1.39
N GLU A 11 14.60 -15.60 1.36
CA GLU A 11 15.10 -16.23 0.13
C GLU A 11 14.01 -16.47 -0.93
N LYS A 12 12.75 -16.61 -0.48
CA LYS A 12 11.59 -16.87 -1.35
C LYS A 12 10.89 -15.61 -1.84
N LEU A 13 11.39 -14.42 -1.48
CA LEU A 13 10.82 -13.16 -1.95
C LEU A 13 11.04 -13.03 -3.46
N VAL A 14 9.94 -13.04 -4.22
CA VAL A 14 10.01 -12.93 -5.69
C VAL A 14 10.31 -11.48 -6.09
N GLU A 15 9.63 -10.53 -5.47
CA GLU A 15 9.76 -9.10 -5.78
C GLU A 15 9.42 -8.24 -4.56
N LEU A 16 10.11 -7.11 -4.43
CA LEU A 16 9.81 -6.08 -3.45
C LEU A 16 9.67 -4.74 -4.16
N LEU A 17 8.47 -4.17 -4.12
CA LEU A 17 8.20 -2.84 -4.66
C LEU A 17 8.26 -1.82 -3.53
N HIS A 18 9.28 -0.96 -3.54
CA HIS A 18 9.34 0.18 -2.63
C HIS A 18 8.39 1.27 -3.13
N LEU A 19 7.34 1.58 -2.37
CA LEU A 19 6.36 2.62 -2.72
C LEU A 19 6.77 4.01 -2.20
N TYR A 20 7.04 4.12 -0.90
CA TYR A 20 7.26 5.39 -0.22
C TYR A 20 7.90 5.20 1.16
N ASP A 21 8.80 6.11 1.54
CA ASP A 21 9.33 6.22 2.90
C ASP A 21 8.36 6.99 3.80
N MET A 22 7.78 6.31 4.78
CA MET A 22 6.85 6.94 5.72
C MET A 22 7.57 7.70 6.84
N ASP A 23 7.15 8.93 7.08
CA ASP A 23 7.50 9.66 8.30
C ASP A 23 6.88 8.98 9.53
N VAL A 24 7.72 8.48 10.44
CA VAL A 24 7.31 7.79 11.66
C VAL A 24 6.43 8.67 12.55
N ALA A 25 6.58 10.00 12.50
CA ALA A 25 5.73 10.91 13.24
C ALA A 25 4.25 10.85 12.78
N LYS A 26 3.99 10.41 11.54
CA LYS A 26 2.64 10.29 10.96
C LYS A 26 2.00 8.92 11.19
N ILE A 27 2.66 7.99 11.88
CA ILE A 27 2.19 6.59 11.99
C ILE A 27 0.79 6.46 12.59
N ASN A 28 0.42 7.29 13.57
CA ASN A 28 -0.90 7.26 14.18
C ASN A 28 -1.96 7.75 13.19
N THR A 29 -1.68 8.83 12.45
CA THR A 29 -2.57 9.34 11.40
C THR A 29 -2.77 8.31 10.29
N ILE A 30 -1.70 7.65 9.85
CA ILE A 30 -1.76 6.58 8.85
C ILE A 30 -2.64 5.43 9.32
N LYS A 31 -2.51 5.01 10.59
CA LYS A 31 -3.38 3.97 11.18
C LYS A 31 -4.85 4.40 11.22
N THR A 32 -5.12 5.66 11.56
CA THR A 32 -6.48 6.21 11.55
C THR A 32 -7.08 6.13 10.14
N VAL A 33 -6.35 6.61 9.12
CA VAL A 33 -6.81 6.52 7.72
C VAL A 33 -7.01 5.06 7.30
N ALA A 34 -6.06 4.18 7.60
CA ALA A 34 -6.16 2.77 7.25
C ALA A 34 -7.37 2.07 7.91
N SER A 35 -7.76 2.48 9.12
CA SER A 35 -8.95 1.94 9.80
C SER A 35 -10.28 2.38 9.16
N GLN A 36 -10.26 3.41 8.33
CA GLN A 36 -11.43 3.95 7.64
C GLN A 36 -11.56 3.45 6.20
N VAL A 37 -10.48 2.87 5.63
CA VAL A 37 -10.52 2.24 4.31
C VAL A 37 -11.34 0.96 4.39
N THR A 38 -12.41 0.91 3.61
CA THR A 38 -13.31 -0.25 3.55
C THR A 38 -12.60 -1.46 2.96
N VAL A 39 -12.80 -2.62 3.58
CA VAL A 39 -12.41 -3.91 3.02
C VAL A 39 -13.60 -4.50 2.28
N HIS A 40 -13.51 -4.57 0.94
CA HIS A 40 -14.61 -4.91 0.06
C HIS A 40 -14.79 -6.44 -0.11
N ASN A 41 -15.14 -7.13 0.98
CA ASN A 41 -15.34 -8.59 0.98
C ASN A 41 -16.49 -9.07 0.09
N GLU A 42 -17.40 -8.17 -0.25
CA GLU A 42 -18.52 -8.41 -1.16
C GLU A 42 -18.10 -8.48 -2.64
N ILE A 43 -16.94 -7.92 -2.99
CA ILE A 43 -16.46 -7.85 -4.36
C ILE A 43 -15.59 -9.06 -4.66
N ARG A 44 -16.10 -9.97 -5.49
CA ARG A 44 -15.34 -11.13 -5.94
C ARG A 44 -14.13 -10.68 -6.75
N GLY A 45 -12.94 -11.05 -6.30
CA GLY A 45 -11.68 -10.70 -6.98
C GLY A 45 -11.01 -9.44 -6.42
N TRP A 46 -11.67 -8.70 -5.52
CA TRP A 46 -10.99 -7.68 -4.71
C TRP A 46 -10.06 -8.38 -3.72
N ASN A 47 -8.82 -7.91 -3.64
CA ASN A 47 -7.75 -8.56 -2.90
C ASN A 47 -6.91 -7.56 -2.08
N CYS A 48 -5.81 -8.04 -1.50
CA CYS A 48 -4.94 -7.21 -0.67
C CYS A 48 -4.23 -6.07 -1.44
N GLN A 49 -3.98 -6.24 -2.73
CA GLN A 49 -3.40 -5.19 -3.57
C GLN A 49 -4.39 -4.06 -3.80
N ASP A 50 -5.66 -4.38 -4.04
CA ASP A 50 -6.73 -3.37 -4.15
C ASP A 50 -6.84 -2.54 -2.86
N TYR A 51 -6.79 -3.20 -1.70
CA TYR A 51 -6.72 -2.50 -0.41
C TYR A 51 -5.55 -1.52 -0.32
N VAL A 52 -4.35 -1.95 -0.75
CA VAL A 52 -3.17 -1.07 -0.73
C VAL A 52 -3.38 0.13 -1.66
N LEU A 53 -3.97 -0.07 -2.85
CA LEU A 53 -4.29 1.03 -3.77
C LEU A 53 -5.30 2.01 -3.17
N ASP A 54 -6.39 1.50 -2.57
CA ASP A 54 -7.41 2.31 -1.88
C ASP A 54 -6.83 3.10 -0.70
N LEU A 55 -5.95 2.47 0.07
CA LEU A 55 -5.22 3.12 1.16
C LEU A 55 -4.31 4.23 0.65
N LEU A 56 -3.55 3.99 -0.42
CA LEU A 56 -2.69 5.00 -1.03
C LEU A 56 -3.50 6.21 -1.51
N GLU A 57 -4.66 5.99 -2.13
CA GLU A 57 -5.57 7.09 -2.49
C GLU A 57 -6.09 7.86 -1.28
N ALA A 58 -6.43 7.19 -0.19
CA ALA A 58 -6.87 7.85 1.03
C ALA A 58 -5.74 8.71 1.65
N LEU A 59 -4.51 8.19 1.68
CA LEU A 59 -3.35 8.92 2.17
C LEU A 59 -2.98 10.15 1.30
N GLU A 60 -3.24 10.08 0.00
CA GLU A 60 -3.10 11.22 -0.92
C GLU A 60 -4.17 12.29 -0.66
N LYS A 61 -5.43 11.90 -0.44
CA LYS A 61 -6.54 12.81 -0.13
C LYS A 61 -6.28 13.58 1.18
N GLU A 62 -5.67 12.93 2.16
CA GLU A 62 -5.26 13.53 3.44
C GLU A 62 -3.92 14.29 3.38
N ALA A 63 -3.31 14.44 2.20
CA ALA A 63 -2.00 15.06 1.99
C ALA A 63 -0.87 14.47 2.88
N ILE A 64 -1.02 13.20 3.29
CA ILE A 64 -0.01 12.46 4.05
C ILE A 64 1.10 12.01 3.10
N VAL A 65 0.71 11.54 1.91
CA VAL A 65 1.60 11.20 0.80
C VAL A 65 1.45 12.24 -0.30
N ASN A 66 2.58 12.67 -0.86
CA ASN A 66 2.59 13.66 -1.94
C ASN A 66 2.27 13.00 -3.28
N SER A 67 1.02 13.11 -3.74
CA SER A 67 0.60 12.62 -5.06
C SER A 67 1.30 13.31 -6.24
N LYS A 68 2.05 14.40 -6.03
CA LYS A 68 2.87 15.06 -7.07
C LYS A 68 4.30 14.55 -7.13
N ASP A 69 4.73 13.74 -6.16
CA ASP A 69 6.05 13.11 -6.20
C ASP A 69 6.15 12.13 -7.37
N ALA A 70 7.12 12.35 -8.25
CA ALA A 70 7.27 11.60 -9.48
C ALA A 70 7.73 10.15 -9.23
N SER A 71 8.55 9.92 -8.20
CA SER A 71 9.01 8.59 -7.83
C SER A 71 7.85 7.76 -7.30
N TYR A 72 7.12 8.30 -6.32
CA TYR A 72 5.93 7.67 -5.76
C TYR A 72 4.89 7.35 -6.84
N LYS A 73 4.57 8.30 -7.71
CA LYS A 73 3.65 8.08 -8.85
C LYS A 73 4.06 6.92 -9.73
N LYS A 74 5.35 6.87 -10.09
CA LYS A 74 5.89 5.77 -10.89
C LYS A 74 5.71 4.42 -10.18
N GLN A 75 6.00 4.35 -8.89
CA GLN A 75 5.86 3.13 -8.11
C GLN A 75 4.38 2.70 -7.95
N LYS A 76 3.47 3.65 -7.70
CA LYS A 76 2.03 3.38 -7.65
C LYS A 76 1.49 2.86 -8.99
N ASN A 77 1.95 3.42 -10.12
CA ASN A 77 1.59 2.92 -11.44
C ASN A 77 2.11 1.51 -11.69
N LEU A 78 3.35 1.20 -11.32
CA LEU A 78 3.89 -0.16 -11.41
C LEU A 78 3.10 -1.16 -10.55
N LEU A 79 2.64 -0.74 -9.36
CA LEU A 79 1.76 -1.55 -8.52
C LEU A 79 0.42 -1.84 -9.22
N HIS A 80 -0.14 -0.83 -9.88
CA HIS A 80 -1.40 -0.95 -10.63
C HIS A 80 -1.26 -1.82 -11.88
N GLU A 81 -0.13 -1.76 -12.59
CA GLU A 81 0.15 -2.63 -13.75
C GLU A 81 0.30 -4.11 -13.37
N LYS A 82 0.69 -4.37 -12.12
CA LYS A 82 0.79 -5.72 -11.55
C LYS A 82 -0.51 -6.19 -10.91
N GLN A 83 -1.63 -5.49 -11.12
CA GLN A 83 -2.89 -5.83 -10.49
C GLN A 83 -3.40 -7.18 -10.99
N GLU A 84 -3.43 -8.17 -10.10
CA GLU A 84 -3.98 -9.49 -10.38
C GLU A 84 -5.38 -9.56 -9.75
N GLY A 85 -6.44 -9.34 -10.52
CA GLY A 85 -7.77 -9.24 -9.90
C GLY A 85 -8.79 -8.58 -10.83
N LEU A 86 -9.67 -7.77 -10.25
CA LEU A 86 -10.76 -7.06 -10.94
C LEU A 86 -10.38 -6.63 -12.36
N ALA A 87 -10.97 -7.31 -13.35
CA ALA A 87 -10.88 -7.00 -14.77
C ALA A 87 -12.14 -6.28 -15.24
#